data_AF-A0A9E8HLB7-F1
#
_entry.id   AF-A0A9E8HLB7-F1
#
_cell.length_a   1.000
_cell.length_b   1.000
_cell.length_c   1.000
_cell.angle_alpha   90.00
_cell.angle_beta   90.00
_cell.angle_gamma   90.00
#
_symmetry.space_group_name_H-M   'P 1'
#
loop_
_entity.id
_entity.type
_entity.pdbx_description
1 polymer ?
#
loop_
_entity_poly.entity_id
_entity_poly.type
_entity_poly.pdbx_seq_one_letter_code
_entity_poly.pdbx_strand_id
1 'polypeptide(L)'
;MSLFSSRSGYSAFLAKDQFIASALQAQQVALALESSNTPSTLTVAVSGSNWVFTVTKDGETSPLNELTAVAAGGSLTIDGTTLVGARTFTYNRSGSLTSNTSHTIVFASDNSHTVCLAASGYAYSPVSGACP
;
A
#
# COMPACT_ATOMS: atom_id res chain seq x y z
N MET A 1 -31.67 6.12 12.17
CA MET A 1 -30.42 5.36 11.88
C MET A 1 -29.58 6.23 10.96
N SER A 2 -28.40 6.63 11.42
CA SER A 2 -27.60 7.71 10.81
C SER A 2 -26.84 7.19 9.59
N LEU A 3 -26.88 7.92 8.47
CA LEU A 3 -26.16 7.63 7.22
C LEU A 3 -24.61 7.70 7.38
N PHE A 4 -24.12 7.99 8.59
CA PHE A 4 -22.72 8.10 8.97
C PHE A 4 -22.15 6.83 9.63
N SER A 5 -22.80 5.67 9.47
CA SER A 5 -22.38 4.35 9.96
C SER A 5 -21.51 3.62 8.92
N SER A 6 -20.22 3.89 8.74
CA SER A 6 -19.25 4.50 9.64
C SER A 6 -18.15 5.21 8.85
N ARG A 7 -17.82 6.46 9.21
CA ARG A 7 -16.70 7.21 8.61
C ARG A 7 -15.38 6.41 8.62
N SER A 8 -15.19 5.62 9.67
CA SER A 8 -14.12 4.65 9.94
C SER A 8 -14.14 3.45 8.97
N GLY A 9 -15.29 2.86 8.69
CA GLY A 9 -15.40 1.76 7.72
C GLY A 9 -15.12 2.23 6.29
N TYR A 10 -15.61 3.41 5.91
CA TYR A 10 -15.31 4.00 4.60
C TYR A 10 -13.84 4.40 4.47
N SER A 11 -13.19 4.83 5.55
CA SER A 11 -11.79 5.25 5.50
C SER A 11 -10.83 4.08 5.28
N ALA A 12 -11.10 2.92 5.89
CA ALA A 12 -10.34 1.69 5.61
C ALA A 12 -10.56 1.19 4.17
N PHE A 13 -11.78 1.33 3.62
CA PHE A 13 -12.05 1.02 2.21
C PHE A 13 -11.28 1.95 1.24
N LEU A 14 -11.28 3.26 1.51
CA LEU A 14 -10.50 4.22 0.70
C LEU A 14 -9.00 3.94 0.79
N ALA A 15 -8.48 3.62 1.98
CA ALA A 15 -7.08 3.29 2.18
C ALA A 15 -6.66 2.06 1.36
N LYS A 16 -7.52 1.03 1.31
CA LYS A 16 -7.37 -0.14 0.46
C LYS A 16 -7.18 0.26 -1.01
N ASP A 17 -8.08 1.10 -1.54
CA ASP A 17 -8.03 1.52 -2.95
C ASP A 17 -6.82 2.41 -3.26
N GLN A 18 -6.49 3.34 -2.37
CA GLN A 18 -5.30 4.17 -2.51
C GLN A 18 -4.00 3.35 -2.47
N PHE A 19 -3.92 2.35 -1.60
CA PHE A 19 -2.77 1.44 -1.56
C PHE A 19 -2.64 0.65 -2.86
N ILE A 20 -3.74 0.07 -3.37
CA ILE A 20 -3.73 -0.69 -4.63
C ILE A 20 -3.28 0.22 -5.78
N ALA A 21 -3.84 1.43 -5.89
CA ALA A 21 -3.47 2.40 -6.91
C ALA A 21 -1.98 2.78 -6.82
N SER A 22 -1.46 3.03 -5.62
CA SER A 22 -0.06 3.39 -5.39
C SER A 22 0.90 2.25 -5.72
N ALA A 23 0.54 1.02 -5.36
CA ALA A 23 1.34 -0.17 -5.68
C ALA A 23 1.37 -0.46 -7.19
N LEU A 24 0.24 -0.34 -7.88
CA LEU A 24 0.20 -0.48 -9.34
C LEU A 24 0.98 0.64 -10.04
N GLN A 25 0.91 1.88 -9.53
CA GLN A 25 1.72 2.98 -10.04
C GLN A 25 3.21 2.70 -9.85
N ALA A 26 3.64 2.26 -8.66
CA ALA A 26 5.02 1.91 -8.39
C ALA A 26 5.51 0.79 -9.34
N GLN A 27 4.68 -0.24 -9.57
CA GLN A 27 4.98 -1.29 -10.54
C GLN A 27 5.11 -0.77 -11.97
N GLN A 28 4.21 0.11 -12.43
CA GLN A 28 4.29 0.70 -13.77
C GLN A 28 5.54 1.57 -13.94
N VAL A 29 5.89 2.36 -12.93
CA VAL A 29 7.14 3.14 -12.92
C VAL A 29 8.33 2.20 -12.99
N ALA A 30 8.30 1.07 -12.26
CA ALA A 30 9.35 0.08 -12.29
C ALA A 30 9.57 -0.53 -13.69
N LEU A 31 8.47 -0.87 -14.37
CA LEU A 31 8.49 -1.41 -15.73
C LEU A 31 8.95 -0.37 -16.76
N ALA A 32 8.65 0.92 -16.54
CA ALA A 32 9.09 2.00 -17.42
C ALA A 32 10.60 2.31 -17.32
N LEU A 33 11.26 1.84 -16.25
CA LEU A 33 12.66 2.12 -15.94
C LEU A 33 13.50 0.84 -15.94
N GLU A 34 13.39 0.10 -17.04
CA GLU A 34 14.05 -1.19 -17.25
C GLU A 34 15.59 -1.16 -17.11
N SER A 35 16.19 0.02 -17.27
CA SER A 35 17.63 0.27 -17.13
C SER A 35 18.10 0.49 -15.68
N SER A 36 17.20 0.74 -14.72
CA SER A 36 17.54 0.88 -13.29
C SER A 36 17.38 -0.44 -12.54
N ASN A 37 18.25 -0.68 -11.55
CA ASN A 37 18.19 -1.89 -10.71
C ASN A 37 17.06 -1.83 -9.67
N THR A 38 16.74 -0.65 -9.14
CA THR A 38 15.68 -0.42 -8.13
C THR A 38 14.81 0.75 -8.56
N PRO A 39 14.09 0.62 -9.69
CA PRO A 39 13.48 1.74 -10.40
C PRO A 39 12.41 2.51 -9.62
N SER A 40 11.72 1.87 -8.67
CA SER A 40 10.71 2.53 -7.85
C SER A 40 10.56 1.90 -6.46
N THR A 41 10.00 2.70 -5.56
CA THR A 41 9.67 2.28 -4.20
C THR A 41 8.28 2.77 -3.83
N LEU A 42 7.52 1.92 -3.13
CA LEU A 42 6.27 2.27 -2.46
C LEU A 42 6.55 2.30 -0.95
N THR A 43 6.43 3.46 -0.33
CA THR A 43 6.52 3.60 1.11
C THR A 43 5.13 3.78 1.69
N VAL A 44 4.77 2.93 2.65
CA VAL A 44 3.55 3.04 3.42
C VAL A 44 3.92 3.49 4.82
N ALA A 45 3.32 4.57 5.31
CA ALA A 45 3.60 5.12 6.61
C ALA A 45 2.34 5.42 7.41
N VAL A 46 2.45 5.33 8.73
CA VAL A 46 1.47 5.88 9.66
C VAL A 46 2.01 7.23 10.15
N SER A 47 1.31 8.32 9.81
CA SER A 47 1.66 9.69 10.22
C SER A 47 0.50 10.32 10.97
N GLY A 48 0.65 10.43 12.30
CA GLY A 48 -0.42 10.89 13.17
C GLY A 48 -1.67 10.01 13.06
N SER A 49 -2.77 10.56 12.56
CA SER A 49 -4.03 9.85 12.35
C SER A 49 -4.27 9.46 10.88
N ASN A 50 -3.22 9.42 10.06
CA ASN A 50 -3.31 9.14 8.64
C ASN A 50 -2.40 7.99 8.21
N TRP A 51 -2.87 7.23 7.22
CA TRP A 51 -2.05 6.36 6.41
C TRP A 51 -1.57 7.13 5.18
N VAL A 52 -0.28 7.09 4.92
CA VAL A 52 0.37 7.81 3.82
C VAL A 52 1.02 6.77 2.90
N PHE A 53 0.75 6.90 1.60
CA PHE A 53 1.28 6.04 0.55
C PHE A 53 2.09 6.91 -0.40
N THR A 54 3.41 6.72 -0.39
CA THR A 54 4.35 7.53 -1.15
C THR A 54 5.03 6.67 -2.21
N VAL A 55 4.92 7.06 -3.47
CA VAL A 55 5.61 6.41 -4.60
C VAL A 55 6.80 7.27 -5.01
N THR A 56 7.98 6.70 -4.95
CA THR A 56 9.24 7.34 -5.33
C THR A 56 9.89 6.58 -6.48
N LYS A 57 10.54 7.32 -7.37
CA LYS A 57 11.31 6.78 -8.50
C LYS A 57 12.80 6.86 -8.17
N ASP A 58 13.55 5.93 -8.73
CA ASP A 58 15.00 5.94 -8.64
C ASP A 58 15.62 7.25 -9.12
N GLY A 59 16.54 7.79 -8.32
CA GLY A 59 17.23 9.05 -8.60
C GLY A 59 16.41 10.33 -8.36
N GLU A 60 15.15 10.23 -7.95
CA GLU A 60 14.30 11.40 -7.67
C GLU A 60 14.23 11.68 -6.17
N THR A 61 14.39 12.96 -5.80
CA THR A 61 14.28 13.42 -4.40
C THR A 61 12.84 13.71 -3.99
N SER A 62 11.96 13.98 -4.96
CA SER A 62 10.53 14.24 -4.73
C SER A 62 9.70 13.01 -5.08
N PRO A 63 8.64 12.70 -4.31
CA PRO A 63 7.74 11.61 -4.65
C PRO A 63 6.97 11.92 -5.94
N LEU A 64 6.73 10.90 -6.76
CA LEU A 64 5.84 11.04 -7.93
C LEU A 64 4.41 11.23 -7.50
N ASN A 65 4.05 10.57 -6.41
CA ASN A 65 2.71 10.64 -5.87
C ASN A 65 2.76 10.39 -4.36
N GLU A 66 1.89 11.09 -3.65
CA GLU A 66 1.64 10.88 -2.24
C GLU A 66 0.14 10.91 -2.01
N LEU A 67 -0.41 9.77 -1.62
CA LEU A 67 -1.82 9.63 -1.28
C LEU A 67 -1.96 9.49 0.22
N THR A 68 -2.98 10.15 0.77
CA THR A 68 -3.28 10.10 2.20
C THR A 68 -4.70 9.61 2.43
N ALA A 69 -4.85 8.67 3.36
CA ALA A 69 -6.12 8.19 3.88
C ALA A 69 -6.20 8.44 5.38
N VAL A 70 -7.34 8.92 5.86
CA VAL A 70 -7.56 9.14 7.29
C VAL A 70 -7.73 7.77 7.98
N ALA A 71 -6.92 7.46 8.99
CA ALA A 71 -7.01 6.19 9.70
C ALA A 71 -8.27 6.10 10.59
N ALA A 72 -8.80 7.25 11.03
CA ALA A 72 -10.02 7.34 11.85
C ALA A 72 -10.00 6.44 13.11
N GLY A 73 -8.82 6.29 13.72
CA GLY A 73 -8.61 5.39 14.87
C GLY A 73 -8.33 3.92 14.50
N GLY A 74 -8.28 3.60 13.21
CA GLY A 74 -7.91 2.30 12.70
C GLY A 74 -6.41 2.01 12.77
N SER A 75 -6.07 0.73 12.63
CA SER A 75 -4.70 0.22 12.57
C SER A 75 -4.37 -0.34 11.19
N LEU A 76 -3.09 -0.32 10.85
CA LEU A 76 -2.55 -0.93 9.65
C LEU A 76 -1.65 -2.08 10.06
N THR A 77 -1.93 -3.28 9.59
CA THR A 77 -1.04 -4.43 9.78
C THR A 77 -0.43 -4.87 8.45
N ILE A 78 0.84 -5.25 8.49
CA ILE A 78 1.57 -5.83 7.37
C ILE A 78 2.15 -7.15 7.86
N ASP A 79 1.81 -8.25 7.20
CA ASP A 79 2.19 -9.62 7.56
C ASP A 79 1.88 -9.95 9.03
N GLY A 80 0.70 -9.50 9.50
CA GLY A 80 0.24 -9.70 10.87
C GLY A 80 0.86 -8.76 11.90
N THR A 81 1.83 -7.92 11.52
CA THR A 81 2.49 -6.96 12.43
C THR A 81 1.87 -5.58 12.28
N THR A 82 1.47 -4.96 13.39
CA THR A 82 0.95 -3.57 13.36
C THR A 82 2.07 -2.59 13.01
N LEU A 83 1.84 -1.75 12.00
CA LEU A 83 2.77 -0.74 11.56
C LEU A 83 2.69 0.48 12.50
N VAL A 84 3.84 0.90 13.05
CA VAL A 84 3.96 2.08 13.94
C VAL A 84 4.85 3.18 13.33
N GLY A 85 5.31 2.97 12.09
CA GLY A 85 6.19 3.89 11.37
C GLY A 85 5.99 3.76 9.88
N ALA A 86 7.08 3.51 9.14
CA ALA A 86 7.04 3.31 7.69
C ALA A 86 7.54 1.93 7.28
N ARG A 87 6.98 1.41 6.19
CA ARG A 87 7.39 0.18 5.50
C ARG A 87 7.56 0.49 4.03
N THR A 88 8.74 0.20 3.50
CA THR A 88 9.04 0.40 2.08
C THR A 88 9.08 -0.92 1.34
N PHE A 89 8.42 -0.96 0.18
CA PHE A 89 8.46 -2.03 -0.80
C PHE A 89 9.24 -1.53 -2.02
N THR A 90 10.31 -2.25 -2.36
CA THR A 90 11.15 -1.91 -3.52
C THR A 90 10.79 -2.80 -4.69
N TYR A 91 10.62 -2.18 -5.86
CA TYR A 91 10.36 -2.88 -7.11
C TYR A 91 11.64 -2.98 -7.93
N ASN A 92 11.80 -4.10 -8.63
CA ASN A 92 12.86 -4.33 -9.59
C ASN A 92 12.39 -3.98 -11.02
N ARG A 93 13.31 -4.00 -11.99
CA ARG A 93 13.03 -3.72 -13.41
C ARG A 93 11.97 -4.60 -14.08
N SER A 94 11.63 -5.75 -13.49
CA SER A 94 10.57 -6.63 -14.00
C SER A 94 9.20 -6.28 -13.40
N GLY A 95 9.11 -5.21 -12.61
CA GLY A 95 7.89 -4.82 -11.90
C GLY A 95 7.59 -5.71 -10.69
N SER A 96 8.49 -6.61 -10.31
CA SER A 96 8.35 -7.50 -9.15
C SER A 96 8.99 -6.89 -7.91
N LEU A 97 8.59 -7.34 -6.73
CA LEU A 97 9.24 -6.93 -5.49
C LEU A 97 10.66 -7.49 -5.43
N THR A 98 11.63 -6.67 -5.03
CA THR A 98 13.02 -7.11 -4.84
C THR A 98 13.13 -8.15 -3.72
N SER A 99 12.22 -8.13 -2.74
CA SER A 99 12.13 -9.17 -1.69
C SER A 99 11.65 -10.52 -2.20
N ASN A 100 11.04 -10.57 -3.39
CA ASN A 100 10.37 -11.75 -3.96
C ASN A 100 9.41 -12.45 -2.98
N THR A 101 8.78 -11.66 -2.10
CA THR A 101 7.89 -12.14 -1.03
C THR A 101 6.53 -11.48 -1.19
N SER A 102 5.45 -12.26 -1.10
CA SER A 102 4.09 -11.72 -1.06
C SER A 102 3.78 -11.18 0.34
N HIS A 103 3.08 -10.06 0.41
CA HIS A 103 2.71 -9.41 1.66
C HIS A 103 1.20 -9.32 1.81
N THR A 104 0.75 -9.49 3.05
CA THR A 104 -0.65 -9.28 3.43
C THR A 104 -0.77 -7.97 4.18
N ILE A 105 -1.58 -7.05 3.67
CA ILE A 105 -1.81 -5.73 4.24
C ILE A 105 -3.26 -5.67 4.71
N VAL A 106 -3.51 -5.35 5.98
CA VAL A 106 -4.87 -5.21 6.51
C VAL A 106 -5.04 -3.80 7.07
N PHE A 107 -6.02 -3.09 6.53
CA PHE A 107 -6.52 -1.83 7.08
C PHE A 107 -7.69 -2.17 7.98
N ALA A 108 -7.47 -2.13 9.30
CA ALA A 108 -8.48 -2.44 10.29
C ALA A 108 -9.06 -1.15 10.88
N SER A 109 -10.39 -1.01 10.82
CA SER A 109 -11.13 0.01 11.55
C SER A 109 -12.41 -0.65 12.09
N ASP A 110 -13.60 -0.06 11.92
CA ASP A 110 -14.85 -0.77 12.21
C ASP A 110 -15.07 -1.99 11.31
N ASN A 111 -14.57 -1.92 10.07
CA ASN A 111 -14.46 -3.03 9.15
C ASN A 111 -12.99 -3.21 8.76
N SER A 112 -12.57 -4.45 8.55
CA SER A 112 -11.23 -4.78 8.09
C SER A 112 -11.22 -5.02 6.58
N HIS A 113 -10.25 -4.40 5.92
CA HIS A 113 -10.02 -4.53 4.48
C HIS A 113 -8.63 -5.08 4.21
N THR A 114 -8.57 -6.28 3.63
CA THR A 114 -7.31 -6.93 3.26
C THR A 114 -6.91 -6.58 1.83
N VAL A 115 -5.61 -6.35 1.62
CA VAL A 115 -4.95 -6.26 0.32
C VAL A 115 -3.78 -7.23 0.30
N CYS A 116 -3.60 -7.88 -0.84
CA CYS A 116 -2.46 -8.70 -1.13
C CYS A 116 -1.52 -7.95 -2.07
N LEU A 117 -0.25 -7.87 -1.71
CA LEU A 117 0.81 -7.44 -2.60
C LEU A 117 1.62 -8.68 -2.97
N ALA A 118 1.44 -9.20 -4.18
CA ALA A 118 2.15 -10.39 -4.62
C ALA A 118 3.65 -10.11 -4.79
N ALA A 119 4.49 -11.15 -4.70
CA ALA A 119 5.91 -11.08 -5.05
C ALA A 119 6.16 -10.51 -6.46
N SER A 120 5.21 -10.70 -7.39
CA SER A 120 5.21 -10.09 -8.73
C SER A 120 4.97 -8.58 -8.76
N GLY A 121 4.80 -7.94 -7.61
CA GLY A 121 4.53 -6.51 -7.46
C GLY A 121 3.06 -6.11 -7.68
N TYR A 122 2.20 -7.05 -8.08
CA TYR A 122 0.78 -6.80 -8.31
C TYR A 122 -0.01 -6.72 -7.00
N ALA A 123 -0.74 -5.61 -6.80
CA ALA A 123 -1.60 -5.41 -5.65
C ALA A 123 -3.08 -5.65 -5.99
N TYR A 124 -3.78 -6.38 -5.12
CA TYR A 124 -5.20 -6.71 -5.32
C TYR A 124 -5.93 -7.00 -4.02
N SER A 125 -7.26 -6.86 -4.04
CA SER A 125 -8.12 -7.29 -2.95
C SER A 125 -8.46 -8.78 -3.12
N PRO A 126 -8.20 -9.65 -2.12
CA PRO A 126 -8.58 -11.06 -2.21
C PRO A 126 -10.10 -11.23 -2.08
N VAL A 127 -10.66 -12.24 -2.73
CA VAL A 127 -12.09 -12.58 -2.67
C VAL A 127 -12.44 -13.31 -1.36
N SER A 128 -11.48 -14.06 -0.79
CA SER A 128 -11.65 -14.87 0.42
C SER A 128 -11.03 -14.25 1.69
N GLY A 129 -10.54 -13.01 1.61
CA GLY A 129 -9.91 -12.31 2.74
C GLY A 129 -8.49 -12.76 3.10
N ALA A 130 -7.95 -13.79 2.41
CA ALA A 130 -6.60 -14.29 2.58
C ALA A 130 -5.76 -14.12 1.30
N CYS A 131 -4.48 -13.83 1.49
CA CYS A 131 -3.50 -13.84 0.41
C CYS A 131 -2.95 -15.26 0.21
N PRO A 132 -2.71 -15.69 -1.04
CA PRO A 132 -2.15 -16.99 -1.36
C PRO A 132 -0.69 -17.12 -0.90
#